data_AF-A0A7S3REP1-F1
#
_entry.id   AF-A0A7S3REP1-F1
#
_cell.length_a   1.000
_cell.length_b   1.000
_cell.length_c   1.000
_cell.angle_alpha   90.00
_cell.angle_beta   90.00
_cell.angle_gamma   90.00
#
_symmetry.space_group_name_H-M   'P 1'
#
loop_
_entity.id
_entity.type
_entity.pdbx_description
1 polymer ?
#
loop_
_entity_poly.entity_id
_entity_poly.type
_entity_poly.pdbx_seq_one_letter_code
_entity_poly.pdbx_strand_id
1 'polypeptide(L)'
;AGRSRRFFAHRLGPYHFDLSLFDSRVMRRSLFLLLCLAVAVMCSRAPSSGKKDSGWCKSRGGRLTSTTGECICVYGCEGAACLGGQGIEWFMEGCSECKCKKG
;
A
#
# COMPACT_ATOMS: atom_id res chain seq x y z
N ALA A 1 57.51 -11.10 -20.52
CA ALA A 1 57.80 -12.31 -19.73
C ALA A 1 56.64 -12.60 -18.80
N GLY A 2 55.86 -13.64 -19.10
CA GLY A 2 54.65 -14.02 -18.36
C GLY A 2 54.96 -14.68 -17.02
N ARG A 3 54.14 -14.40 -15.99
CA ARG A 3 54.22 -15.03 -14.68
C ARG A 3 52.98 -15.89 -14.45
N SER A 4 53.13 -17.16 -14.81
CA SER A 4 52.16 -18.25 -14.67
C SER A 4 51.76 -18.44 -13.20
N ARG A 5 50.48 -18.21 -12.86
CA ARG A 5 49.91 -18.62 -11.57
C ARG A 5 49.32 -20.01 -11.71
N ARG A 6 49.95 -21.00 -11.09
CA ARG A 6 49.39 -22.35 -10.94
C ARG A 6 48.24 -22.28 -9.93
N PHE A 7 47.02 -22.57 -10.38
CA PHE A 7 45.89 -22.83 -9.49
C PHE A 7 45.92 -24.30 -9.09
N PHE A 8 46.10 -24.53 -7.79
CA PHE A 8 45.84 -25.83 -7.16
C PHE A 8 44.31 -26.00 -7.08
N ALA A 9 43.77 -26.83 -7.96
CA ALA A 9 42.37 -27.26 -7.88
C ALA A 9 42.26 -28.41 -6.88
N HIS A 10 41.81 -28.12 -5.66
CA HIS A 10 41.32 -29.15 -4.74
C HIS A 10 39.89 -29.52 -5.14
N ARG A 11 39.70 -30.79 -5.55
CA ARG A 11 38.38 -31.39 -5.81
C ARG A 11 37.57 -31.45 -4.51
N LEU A 12 36.47 -30.69 -4.44
CA LEU A 12 35.38 -30.93 -3.49
C LEU A 12 34.03 -30.61 -4.17
N GLY A 13 33.25 -31.66 -4.47
CA GLY A 13 31.79 -31.64 -4.58
C GLY A 13 31.14 -31.01 -5.84
N PRO A 14 29.94 -31.48 -6.25
CA PRO A 14 29.24 -31.03 -7.46
C PRO A 14 28.40 -29.76 -7.25
N TYR A 15 28.69 -28.96 -6.23
CA TYR A 15 28.05 -27.67 -6.02
C TYR A 15 29.04 -26.57 -6.36
N HIS A 16 29.14 -26.27 -7.67
CA HIS A 16 29.71 -25.01 -8.12
C HIS A 16 28.77 -23.88 -7.68
N PHE A 17 28.92 -23.44 -6.44
CA PHE A 17 28.43 -22.12 -6.05
C PHE A 17 29.36 -21.10 -6.68
N ASP A 18 28.92 -20.54 -7.80
CA ASP A 18 29.56 -19.42 -8.46
C ASP A 18 29.48 -18.19 -7.53
N LEU A 19 30.48 -18.03 -6.66
CA LEU A 19 30.67 -16.83 -5.84
C LEU A 19 31.08 -15.59 -6.68
N SER A 20 31.09 -15.69 -8.01
CA SER A 20 31.30 -14.58 -8.94
C SER A 20 30.14 -13.56 -8.95
N LEU A 21 29.02 -13.87 -8.29
CA LEU A 21 27.90 -12.95 -8.05
C LEU A 21 28.19 -11.88 -6.98
N PHE A 22 29.33 -11.94 -6.29
CA PHE A 22 29.81 -10.87 -5.40
C PHE A 22 30.44 -9.70 -6.17
N ASP A 23 29.82 -9.28 -7.28
CA ASP A 23 30.11 -7.95 -7.82
C ASP A 23 29.50 -6.93 -6.86
N SER A 24 30.36 -6.23 -6.13
CA SER A 24 30.01 -5.18 -5.16
C SER A 24 29.01 -4.15 -5.72
N ARG A 25 28.94 -3.95 -7.05
CA ARG A 25 27.96 -3.08 -7.70
C ARG A 25 26.57 -3.71 -7.77
N VAL A 26 26.47 -5.00 -8.04
CA VAL A 26 25.20 -5.75 -8.09
C VAL A 26 24.63 -5.89 -6.68
N MET A 27 25.46 -6.24 -5.70
CA MET A 27 25.04 -6.36 -4.31
C MET A 27 24.51 -5.04 -3.72
N ARG A 28 25.17 -3.91 -4.04
CA ARG A 28 24.74 -2.58 -3.57
C ARG A 28 23.41 -2.15 -4.19
N ARG A 29 23.16 -2.49 -5.46
CA ARG A 29 21.89 -2.22 -6.15
C ARG A 29 20.75 -3.06 -5.58
N SER A 30 20.98 -4.36 -5.38
CA SER A 30 19.99 -5.25 -4.78
C SER A 30 19.64 -4.84 -3.35
N LEU A 31 20.64 -4.48 -2.53
CA LEU A 31 20.39 -3.99 -1.17
C LEU A 31 19.59 -2.68 -1.17
N PHE A 32 19.91 -1.75 -2.08
CA PHE A 32 19.17 -0.50 -2.22
C PHE A 32 17.70 -0.74 -2.63
N LEU A 33 17.45 -1.63 -3.58
CA LEU A 33 16.10 -2.00 -3.99
C LEU A 33 15.31 -2.66 -2.86
N LEU A 34 15.93 -3.57 -2.10
CA LEU A 34 15.32 -4.19 -0.93
C LEU A 34 15.00 -3.15 0.16
N LEU A 35 15.87 -2.16 0.36
CA LEU A 35 15.62 -1.05 1.29
C LEU A 35 14.43 -0.20 0.83
N CYS A 36 14.35 0.16 -0.45
CA CYS A 36 13.22 0.92 -1.00
C CYS A 36 11.90 0.18 -0.85
N LEU A 37 11.88 -1.13 -1.12
CA LEU A 37 10.70 -1.98 -0.93
C LEU A 37 10.28 -2.04 0.54
N ALA A 38 11.22 -2.18 1.47
CA ALA A 38 10.92 -2.20 2.90
C ALA A 38 10.30 -0.88 3.39
N VAL A 39 10.79 0.27 2.89
CA VAL A 39 10.23 1.59 3.22
C VAL A 39 8.81 1.75 2.65
N ALA A 40 8.56 1.30 1.42
CA ALA A 40 7.23 1.39 0.80
C ALA A 40 6.14 0.61 1.58
N VAL A 41 6.50 -0.54 2.16
CA VAL A 41 5.60 -1.36 2.99
C VAL A 41 5.21 -0.61 4.27
N MET A 42 6.11 0.16 4.87
CA MET A 42 5.83 0.91 6.09
C MET A 42 4.85 2.08 5.87
N CYS A 43 4.87 2.70 4.68
CA CYS A 43 3.96 3.80 4.33
C CYS A 43 2.53 3.35 3.98
N SER A 44 2.31 2.05 3.74
CA SER A 44 1.01 1.53 3.30
C SER A 44 0.08 1.13 4.46
N ARG A 45 0.47 1.39 5.71
CA ARG A 45 -0.37 1.09 6.87
C ARG A 45 -1.52 2.08 6.98
N ALA A 46 -2.74 1.56 6.89
CA ALA A 46 -3.95 2.31 7.24
C ALA A 46 -3.85 2.80 8.71
N PRO A 47 -4.39 3.99 9.02
CA PRO A 47 -4.40 4.50 10.38
C PRO A 47 -5.09 3.50 11.33
N SER A 48 -4.47 3.24 12.48
CA SER A 48 -4.97 2.27 13.47
C SER A 48 -6.21 2.76 14.23
N SER A 49 -6.44 4.07 14.27
CA SER A 49 -7.60 4.69 14.88
C SER A 49 -8.52 5.26 13.80
N GLY A 50 -9.76 4.78 13.78
CA GLY A 50 -10.78 5.35 12.91
C GLY A 50 -11.25 6.71 13.41
N LYS A 51 -11.72 7.57 12.49
CA LYS A 51 -12.37 8.83 12.87
C LYS A 51 -13.56 8.56 13.79
N LYS A 52 -13.63 9.29 14.91
CA LYS A 52 -14.73 9.20 15.85
C LYS A 52 -16.00 9.70 15.17
N ASP A 53 -17.03 8.84 15.10
CA ASP A 53 -18.31 9.20 14.50
C ASP A 53 -18.99 10.29 15.34
N SER A 54 -19.04 11.52 14.81
CA SER A 54 -19.77 12.66 15.41
C SER A 54 -21.29 12.53 15.22
N GLY A 55 -21.79 11.43 14.64
CA GLY A 55 -23.22 11.14 14.47
C GLY A 55 -23.86 11.87 13.28
N TRP A 56 -23.13 12.74 12.61
CA TRP A 56 -23.58 13.49 11.42
C TRP A 56 -23.96 12.60 10.25
N CYS A 57 -23.25 11.48 10.07
CA CYS A 57 -23.53 10.55 8.98
C CYS A 57 -24.79 9.74 9.26
N LYS A 58 -24.98 9.31 10.52
CA LYS A 58 -26.19 8.62 10.96
C LYS A 58 -27.44 9.50 10.82
N SER A 59 -27.35 10.79 11.14
CA SER A 59 -28.49 11.71 10.99
C SER A 59 -28.91 11.91 9.52
N ARG A 60 -28.02 11.59 8.57
CA ARG A 60 -28.28 11.61 7.12
C ARG A 60 -28.58 10.24 6.52
N GLY A 61 -28.74 9.21 7.35
CA GLY A 61 -29.12 7.86 6.93
C GLY A 61 -27.98 7.01 6.36
N GLY A 62 -26.71 7.41 6.56
CA GLY A 62 -25.54 6.69 6.07
C GLY A 62 -24.73 6.00 7.16
N ARG A 63 -23.59 5.42 6.77
CA ARG A 63 -22.61 4.81 7.66
C ARG A 63 -21.21 5.39 7.46
N LEU A 64 -20.56 5.80 8.55
CA LEU A 64 -19.21 6.35 8.49
C LEU A 64 -18.18 5.24 8.21
N THR A 65 -17.24 5.51 7.32
CA THR A 65 -16.06 4.67 7.11
C THR A 65 -15.06 4.86 8.23
N SER A 66 -14.47 3.76 8.70
CA SER A 66 -13.46 3.83 9.76
C SER A 66 -12.15 4.45 9.27
N THR A 67 -11.79 4.29 7.99
CA THR A 67 -10.48 4.68 7.46
C THR A 67 -10.42 6.12 6.97
N THR A 68 -11.40 6.58 6.18
CA THR A 68 -11.41 7.93 5.59
C THR A 68 -12.31 8.90 6.36
N GLY A 69 -13.31 8.38 7.08
CA GLY A 69 -14.33 9.19 7.75
C GLY A 69 -15.37 9.77 6.80
N GLU A 70 -15.49 9.21 5.59
CA GLU A 70 -16.55 9.49 4.64
C GLU A 70 -17.84 8.77 5.03
N CYS A 71 -18.99 9.38 4.72
CA CYS A 71 -20.29 8.78 4.92
C CYS A 71 -20.74 8.03 3.67
N ILE A 72 -21.00 6.73 3.79
CA ILE A 72 -21.45 5.85 2.70
C ILE A 72 -22.97 5.64 2.80
N CYS A 73 -23.65 5.64 1.65
CA CYS A 73 -25.07 5.31 1.53
C CYS A 73 -25.29 3.89 0.99
N VAL A 74 -26.25 3.17 1.58
CA VAL A 74 -26.60 1.79 1.15
C VAL A 74 -27.54 1.80 -0.06
N TYR A 75 -28.53 2.70 -0.06
CA TYR A 75 -29.57 2.78 -1.09
C TYR A 75 -29.36 3.95 -2.06
N GLY A 76 -28.13 4.43 -2.11
CA GLY A 76 -27.73 5.62 -2.86
C GLY A 76 -28.01 6.94 -2.13
N CYS A 77 -27.68 8.04 -2.80
CA CYS A 77 -27.71 9.39 -2.26
C CYS A 77 -28.50 10.37 -3.14
N GLU A 78 -28.86 11.49 -2.53
CA GLU A 78 -29.55 12.62 -3.11
C GLU A 78 -28.68 13.86 -2.89
N GLY A 79 -28.42 14.62 -3.95
CA GLY A 79 -27.60 15.84 -3.93
C GLY A 79 -26.67 15.93 -5.14
N ALA A 80 -26.37 17.16 -5.58
CA ALA A 80 -25.53 17.38 -6.77
C ALA A 80 -24.04 17.11 -6.48
N ALA A 81 -23.60 17.27 -5.23
CA ALA A 81 -22.21 17.16 -4.80
C ALA A 81 -21.82 15.77 -4.27
N CYS A 82 -22.60 14.73 -4.54
CA CYS A 82 -22.34 13.40 -3.98
C CYS A 82 -21.33 12.66 -4.84
N LEU A 83 -20.36 12.01 -4.19
CA LEU A 83 -19.32 11.26 -4.87
C LEU A 83 -19.78 9.83 -5.08
N GLY A 84 -19.44 9.26 -6.23
CA GLY A 84 -19.81 7.90 -6.57
C GLY A 84 -18.68 7.19 -7.31
N GLY A 85 -18.48 5.92 -7.00
CA GLY A 85 -17.45 5.09 -7.61
C GLY A 85 -17.52 3.64 -7.09
N GLN A 86 -17.15 2.68 -7.94
CA GLN A 86 -17.16 1.25 -7.57
C GLN A 86 -18.53 0.74 -7.05
N GLY A 87 -19.63 1.34 -7.48
CA GLY A 87 -20.99 0.99 -7.02
C GLY A 87 -21.33 1.47 -5.61
N ILE A 88 -20.51 2.35 -5.04
CA ILE A 88 -20.71 2.95 -3.71
C ILE A 88 -20.86 4.46 -3.91
N GLU A 89 -21.78 5.06 -3.17
CA GLU A 89 -21.95 6.51 -3.12
C GLU A 89 -21.59 7.02 -1.72
N TRP A 90 -20.79 8.09 -1.67
CA TRP A 90 -20.26 8.66 -0.44
C TRP A 90 -20.15 10.19 -0.48
N PHE A 91 -20.03 10.79 0.70
CA PHE A 91 -19.81 12.23 0.86
C PHE A 91 -19.08 12.53 2.17
N MET A 92 -18.47 13.71 2.26
CA MET A 92 -17.68 14.14 3.43
C MET A 92 -18.48 15.00 4.41
N GLU A 93 -17.98 15.08 5.64
CA GLU A 93 -18.47 16.00 6.68
C GLU A 93 -18.29 17.44 6.21
N GLY A 94 -19.40 18.17 6.03
CA GLY A 94 -19.42 19.51 5.44
C GLY A 94 -20.16 19.61 4.10
N CYS A 95 -20.38 18.50 3.40
CA CYS A 95 -21.26 18.50 2.23
C CYS A 95 -22.71 18.67 2.70
N SER A 96 -23.32 19.85 2.55
CA SER A 96 -24.69 20.12 3.01
C SER A 96 -25.76 19.54 2.09
N GLU A 97 -25.43 19.36 0.81
CA GLU A 97 -26.37 18.97 -0.24
C GLU A 97 -26.64 17.46 -0.29
N CYS A 98 -25.70 16.64 0.20
CA CYS A 98 -25.80 15.18 0.11
C CYS A 98 -26.50 14.52 1.30
N LYS A 99 -27.47 13.65 1.01
CA LYS A 99 -28.15 12.81 1.99
C LYS A 99 -28.35 11.40 1.43
N CYS A 100 -28.40 10.39 2.30
CA CYS A 100 -28.71 9.03 1.86
C CYS A 100 -30.21 8.86 1.65
N LYS A 101 -30.57 8.14 0.58
CA LYS A 101 -31.95 7.71 0.34
C LYS A 101 -32.36 6.73 1.42
N LYS A 102 -33.60 6.85 1.89
CA LYS A 102 -34.22 5.85 2.75
C LYS A 102 -34.77 4.74 1.85
N GLY A 103 -34.31 3.51 2.08
CA GLY A 103 -34.89 2.30 1.50
C GLY A 103 -36.10 1.83 2.28
#